data_AF-A0A3C1UDD2-F1
#
_entry.id   AF-A0A3C1UDD2-F1
#
_cell.length_a   1.000
_cell.length_b   1.000
_cell.length_c   1.000
_cell.angle_alpha   90.00
_cell.angle_beta   90.00
_cell.angle_gamma   90.00
#
_symmetry.space_group_name_H-M   'P 1'
#
loop_
_entity.id
_entity.type
_entity.pdbx_description
1 polymer ?
#
loop_
_entity_poly.entity_id
_entity_poly.type
_entity_poly.pdbx_seq_one_letter_code
_entity_poly.pdbx_strand_id
1 'polypeptide(L)'
;ATLETAILGTPQIACYRMNGSKFIYKFYRRLLKGKYVTLPNLVTDEPIIPELLLHFCSADAVDSHLTALLADSAERKQMLDGYSRMRQILTNKDCTTCTAKGIVEYLKKQK
;
A
#
# COMPACT_ATOMS: atom_id res chain seq x y z
N ALA A 1 -3.79 7.75 -1.73
CA ALA A 1 -2.49 8.19 -1.22
C ALA A 1 -1.41 7.11 -1.35
N THR A 2 -1.33 6.07 -0.49
CA THR A 2 -0.14 5.18 -0.46
C THR A 2 0.18 4.47 -1.79
N LEU A 3 -0.86 3.99 -2.50
CA LEU A 3 -0.68 3.37 -3.81
C LEU A 3 -0.17 4.36 -4.87
N GLU A 4 -0.74 5.55 -4.92
CA GLU A 4 -0.35 6.59 -5.87
C GLU A 4 1.10 7.03 -5.62
N THR A 5 1.48 7.23 -4.36
CA THR A 5 2.86 7.53 -3.95
C THR A 5 3.84 6.44 -4.42
N ALA A 6 3.45 5.16 -4.29
CA ALA A 6 4.25 4.03 -4.75
C ALA A 6 4.37 3.97 -6.28
N ILE A 7 3.27 4.25 -7.00
CA ILE A 7 3.26 4.31 -8.47
C ILE A 7 4.21 5.40 -8.97
N LEU A 8 4.19 6.58 -8.32
CA LEU A 8 5.10 7.70 -8.59
C LEU A 8 6.56 7.39 -8.22
N GLY A 9 6.83 6.28 -7.53
CA GLY A 9 8.18 5.87 -7.14
C GLY A 9 8.73 6.65 -5.95
N THR A 10 7.88 7.34 -5.19
CA THR A 10 8.30 8.11 -4.02
C THR A 10 8.46 7.17 -2.81
N PRO A 11 9.65 7.10 -2.18
CA PRO A 11 9.82 6.33 -0.95
C PRO A 11 8.90 6.84 0.17
N GLN A 12 8.30 5.93 0.93
CA GLN A 12 7.28 6.29 1.91
C GLN A 12 7.22 5.33 3.09
N ILE A 13 6.57 5.77 4.17
CA ILE A 13 6.15 4.94 5.30
C ILE A 13 4.67 5.20 5.52
N ALA A 14 3.89 4.16 5.79
CA ALA A 14 2.49 4.31 6.12
C ALA A 14 2.32 4.43 7.64
N CYS A 15 1.89 5.59 8.11
CA CYS A 15 1.67 5.88 9.52
C CYS A 15 0.17 6.00 9.80
N TYR A 16 -0.36 5.09 10.63
CA TYR A 16 -1.74 5.16 11.12
C TYR A 16 -1.75 5.20 12.64
N ARG A 17 -1.61 6.40 13.20
CA ARG A 17 -1.71 6.62 14.64
C ARG A 17 -3.16 6.87 15.04
N MET A 18 -3.64 6.13 16.01
CA MET A 18 -4.92 6.39 16.67
C MET A 18 -4.72 6.29 18.18
N ASN A 19 -5.21 7.28 18.91
CA ASN A 19 -5.32 7.21 20.36
C ASN A 19 -6.63 6.49 20.68
N GLY A 20 -6.58 5.33 21.33
CA GLY A 20 -7.79 4.53 21.55
C GLY A 20 -7.73 3.60 22.75
N SER A 21 -8.84 3.56 23.49
CA SER A 21 -9.13 2.58 24.56
C SER A 21 -9.07 1.13 24.03
N LYS A 22 -8.84 0.16 24.93
CA LYS A 22 -8.84 -1.31 24.66
C LYS A 22 -10.01 -1.79 23.77
N PHE A 23 -11.13 -1.07 23.77
CA PHE A 23 -12.31 -1.39 22.96
C PHE A 23 -12.09 -1.16 21.45
N ILE A 24 -11.40 -0.09 21.05
CA ILE A 24 -11.09 0.23 19.65
C ILE A 24 -10.12 -0.81 19.08
N TYR A 25 -9.16 -1.26 19.87
CA TYR A 25 -8.20 -2.31 19.49
C TYR A 25 -8.89 -3.64 19.12
N LYS A 26 -9.93 -4.03 19.88
CA LYS A 26 -10.69 -5.26 19.63
C LYS A 26 -11.52 -5.19 18.34
N PHE A 27 -11.96 -3.99 17.95
CA PHE A 27 -12.68 -3.75 16.70
C PHE A 27 -11.73 -3.78 15.50
N TYR A 28 -10.58 -3.10 15.59
CA TYR A 28 -9.58 -3.07 14.53
C TYR A 28 -8.95 -4.43 14.25
N ARG A 29 -8.75 -5.29 15.27
CA ARG A 29 -8.28 -6.67 15.08
C ARG A 29 -9.20 -7.50 14.14
N ARG A 30 -10.49 -7.16 14.03
CA ARG A 30 -11.42 -7.81 13.08
C ARG A 30 -11.39 -7.20 11.68
N LEU A 31 -11.03 -5.92 11.55
CA LEU A 31 -10.84 -5.23 10.28
C LEU A 31 -9.47 -5.60 9.65
N LEU A 32 -8.44 -5.73 10.47
CA LEU A 32 -7.06 -6.09 10.10
C LEU A 32 -6.86 -7.62 9.96
N LYS A 33 -7.83 -8.34 9.39
CA LYS A 33 -7.69 -9.80 9.16
C LYS A 33 -6.70 -10.13 8.04
N GLY A 34 -6.30 -9.15 7.24
CA GLY A 34 -5.30 -9.29 6.18
C GLY A 34 -3.87 -9.18 6.70
N LYS A 35 -2.93 -9.77 5.96
CA LYS A 35 -1.48 -9.76 6.25
C LYS A 35 -0.87 -8.35 6.19
N TYR A 36 -1.50 -7.45 5.42
CA TYR A 36 -1.09 -6.06 5.23
C TYR A 36 -2.30 -5.12 5.22
N VAL A 37 -2.07 -3.83 5.44
CA VAL A 37 -3.11 -2.79 5.43
C VAL A 37 -3.04 -1.93 4.19
N THR A 38 -1.84 -1.64 3.73
CA THR A 38 -1.64 -0.69 2.62
C THR A 38 -1.77 -1.40 1.28
N LEU A 39 -2.32 -0.68 0.31
CA LEU A 39 -2.49 -1.20 -1.04
C LEU A 39 -1.18 -1.67 -1.70
N PRO A 40 -0.02 -0.97 -1.60
CA PRO A 40 1.23 -1.48 -2.15
C PRO A 40 1.58 -2.88 -1.65
N ASN A 41 1.52 -3.09 -0.33
CA ASN A 41 1.85 -4.38 0.27
C ASN A 41 0.81 -5.46 -0.02
N LEU A 42 -0.48 -5.10 -0.09
CA LEU A 42 -1.56 -6.02 -0.49
C LEU A 42 -1.43 -6.46 -1.95
N VAL A 43 -1.05 -5.55 -2.85
CA VAL A 43 -0.87 -5.85 -4.28
C VAL A 43 0.31 -6.78 -4.50
N THR A 44 1.42 -6.60 -3.77
CA THR A 44 2.61 -7.45 -3.89
C THR A 44 2.63 -8.68 -3.00
N ASP A 45 1.69 -8.79 -2.06
CA ASP A 45 1.72 -9.76 -0.95
C ASP A 45 3.05 -9.76 -0.16
N GLU A 46 3.74 -8.62 -0.12
CA GLU A 46 5.07 -8.42 0.45
C GLU A 46 5.13 -7.07 1.19
N PRO A 47 5.84 -6.93 2.33
CA PRO A 47 5.97 -5.66 3.04
C PRO A 47 6.96 -4.71 2.33
N ILE A 48 6.63 -4.26 1.12
CA ILE A 48 7.48 -3.36 0.33
C ILE A 48 7.54 -1.93 0.89
N ILE A 49 6.56 -1.54 1.71
CA ILE A 49 6.60 -0.31 2.52
C ILE A 49 6.39 -0.62 4.01
N PRO A 50 7.07 0.08 4.94
CA PRO A 50 6.82 -0.09 6.35
C PRO A 50 5.42 0.41 6.74
N GLU A 51 4.71 -0.39 7.56
CA GLU A 51 3.39 -0.06 8.10
C GLU A 51 3.49 0.16 9.61
N LEU A 52 3.48 1.42 10.04
CA LEU A 52 3.52 1.81 11.43
C LEU A 52 2.10 2.05 11.93
N LEU A 53 1.52 1.02 12.58
CA LEU A 53 0.12 0.99 12.98
C LEU A 53 -0.04 1.20 14.50
N LEU A 54 -1.00 2.02 14.88
CA LEU A 54 -1.41 2.26 16.27
C LEU A 54 -0.21 2.62 17.16
N HIS A 55 0.09 1.77 18.15
CA HIS A 55 1.17 1.99 19.11
C HIS A 55 2.57 1.80 18.52
N PHE A 56 2.70 1.12 17.36
CA PHE A 56 3.97 1.02 16.63
C PHE A 56 4.31 2.31 15.87
N CYS A 57 3.35 3.22 15.71
CA CYS A 57 3.60 4.54 15.13
C CYS A 57 4.15 5.51 16.20
N SER A 58 5.40 5.33 16.60
CA SER A 58 6.14 6.24 17.49
C SER A 58 7.08 7.17 16.70
N ALA A 59 7.48 8.29 17.30
CA ALA A 59 8.43 9.23 16.68
C ALA A 59 9.75 8.53 16.32
N ASP A 60 10.30 7.75 17.25
CA ASP A 60 11.56 7.01 17.04
C ASP A 60 11.47 5.99 15.90
N ALA A 61 10.32 5.30 15.76
CA ALA A 61 10.11 4.35 14.67
C ALA A 61 10.01 5.07 13.32
N VAL A 62 9.29 6.20 13.27
CA VAL A 62 9.20 7.03 12.06
C VAL A 62 10.59 7.54 11.67
N ASP A 63 11.34 8.09 12.62
CA ASP A 63 12.67 8.66 12.40
C ASP A 63 13.66 7.62 11.87
N SER A 64 13.70 6.44 12.50
CA SER A 64 14.56 5.34 12.08
C SER A 64 14.29 4.89 10.64
N HIS A 65 13.02 4.65 10.29
CA HIS A 65 12.64 4.25 8.94
C HIS A 65 12.87 5.37 7.92
N LEU A 66 12.54 6.63 8.24
CA LEU A 66 12.74 7.74 7.31
C LEU A 66 14.23 7.97 7.06
N THR A 67 15.07 7.90 8.09
CA THR A 67 16.52 8.06 7.96
C THR A 67 17.09 7.04 6.99
N ALA A 68 16.69 5.77 7.11
CA ALA A 68 17.09 4.74 6.16
C ALA A 68 16.60 5.05 4.74
N LEU A 69 15.34 5.47 4.56
CA LEU A 69 14.77 5.70 3.22
C LEU A 69 15.28 6.96 2.52
N LEU A 70 15.69 7.98 3.28
CA LEU A 70 16.24 9.22 2.75
C LEU A 70 17.70 9.05 2.29
N ALA A 71 18.44 8.12 2.88
CA ALA A 71 19.78 7.74 2.42
C ALA A 71 19.73 6.82 1.18
N ASP A 72 20.87 6.66 0.50
CA ASP A 72 21.05 5.63 -0.53
C ASP A 72 21.30 4.26 0.11
N SER A 73 20.26 3.74 0.75
CA SER A 73 20.30 2.54 1.58
C SER A 73 19.79 1.29 0.85
N ALA A 74 20.08 0.12 1.44
CA ALA A 74 19.52 -1.14 0.96
C ALA A 74 18.00 -1.15 1.07
N GLU A 75 17.43 -0.56 2.13
CA GLU A 75 16.00 -0.44 2.39
C GLU A 75 15.31 0.40 1.30
N ARG A 76 15.92 1.53 0.92
CA ARG A 76 15.42 2.36 -0.18
C ARG A 76 15.41 1.56 -1.49
N LYS A 77 16.50 0.85 -1.79
CA LYS A 77 16.61 0.04 -3.01
C LYS A 77 15.55 -1.06 -3.04
N GLN A 78 15.38 -1.80 -1.94
CA GLN A 78 14.37 -2.85 -1.81
C GLN A 78 12.95 -2.32 -2.03
N MET A 79 12.64 -1.13 -1.49
CA MET A 79 11.34 -0.48 -1.70
C MET A 79 11.12 -0.11 -3.17
N LEU A 80 12.11 0.48 -3.84
CA LEU A 80 12.02 0.85 -5.26
C LEU A 80 11.89 -0.39 -6.18
N ASP A 81 12.58 -1.48 -5.84
CA ASP A 81 12.43 -2.77 -6.51
C ASP A 81 11.02 -3.33 -6.28
N GLY A 82 10.50 -3.22 -5.06
CA GLY A 82 9.11 -3.56 -4.70
C GLY A 82 8.08 -2.79 -5.50
N TYR A 83 8.26 -1.47 -5.66
CA TYR A 83 7.40 -0.64 -6.52
C TYR A 83 7.44 -1.07 -7.98
N SER A 84 8.61 -1.51 -8.46
CA SER A 84 8.74 -2.01 -9.83
C SER A 84 7.97 -3.32 -10.03
N ARG A 85 8.03 -4.25 -9.06
CA ARG A 85 7.19 -5.45 -9.05
C ARG A 85 5.71 -5.12 -8.98
N MET A 86 5.32 -4.19 -8.10
CA MET A 86 3.94 -3.72 -7.96
C MET A 86 3.38 -3.19 -9.29
N ARG A 87 4.15 -2.36 -10.02
CA ARG A 87 3.75 -1.85 -11.33
C ARG A 87 3.54 -2.96 -12.37
N GLN A 88 4.37 -4.00 -12.34
CA GLN A 88 4.19 -5.17 -13.23
C GLN A 88 2.87 -5.90 -12.93
N ILE A 89 2.51 -6.07 -11.66
CA ILE A 89 1.25 -6.71 -11.24
C ILE A 89 0.03 -5.88 -11.67
N LEU A 90 0.07 -4.56 -11.48
CA LEU A 90 -1.03 -3.66 -11.87
C LEU A 90 -1.24 -3.58 -13.39
N THR A 91 -0.23 -3.99 -14.18
CA THR A 91 -0.18 -3.90 -15.65
C THR A 91 -0.19 -2.46 -16.16
N ASN A 92 0.11 -2.29 -17.45
CA ASN A 92 0.01 -1.00 -18.15
C ASN A 92 -1.22 -0.95 -19.09
N LYS A 93 -2.23 -1.81 -18.85
CA LYS A 93 -3.45 -1.77 -19.65
C LYS A 93 -4.21 -0.48 -19.36
N ASP A 94 -4.78 0.10 -20.41
CA ASP A 94 -5.72 1.21 -20.26
C ASP A 94 -6.99 0.68 -19.56
N CYS A 95 -7.03 0.91 -18.24
CA CYS A 95 -8.11 0.50 -17.38
C CYS A 95 -9.43 1.16 -17.78
N THR A 96 -9.41 2.39 -18.30
CA THR A 96 -10.61 3.09 -18.76
C THR A 96 -11.17 2.43 -20.03
N THR A 97 -10.32 2.15 -21.00
CA THR A 97 -10.72 1.44 -22.23
C THR A 97 -11.19 0.01 -21.95
N CYS A 98 -10.48 -0.73 -21.10
CA CYS A 98 -10.89 -2.09 -20.70
C CYS A 98 -12.27 -2.06 -20.02
N THR A 99 -12.50 -1.12 -19.12
CA THR A 99 -13.79 -0.97 -18.42
C THR A 99 -14.91 -0.60 -19.39
N ALA A 100 -14.69 0.39 -20.25
CA ALA A 100 -15.67 0.80 -21.25
C ALA A 100 -16.07 -0.36 -22.17
N LYS A 101 -15.10 -1.14 -22.65
CA LYS A 101 -15.35 -2.35 -23.46
C LYS A 101 -16.20 -3.37 -22.71
N GLY A 102 -15.84 -3.67 -21.45
CA GLY A 102 -16.58 -4.60 -20.61
C GLY A 102 -18.04 -4.18 -20.39
N ILE A 103 -18.29 -2.88 -20.18
CA ILE A 103 -19.64 -2.34 -20.03
C ILE A 103 -20.45 -2.54 -21.31
N VAL A 104 -19.89 -2.22 -22.48
CA VAL A 104 -20.58 -2.38 -23.77
C VAL A 104 -20.90 -3.86 -24.06
N GLU A 105 -19.96 -4.76 -23.79
CA GLU A 105 -20.16 -6.20 -23.97
C GLU A 105 -21.26 -6.75 -23.06
N TYR A 106 -21.29 -6.31 -21.79
CA TYR A 106 -22.32 -6.69 -20.84
C TYR A 106 -23.72 -6.27 -21.31
N LEU A 107 -23.87 -5.03 -21.79
CA LEU A 107 -25.15 -4.52 -22.30
C LEU A 107 -25.62 -5.23 -23.57
N LYS A 108 -24.70 -5.67 -24.44
CA LYS A 108 -25.04 -6.42 -25.66
C LYS A 108 -25.55 -7.83 -25.37
N LYS A 109 -25.06 -8.49 -24.32
CA LYS A 109 -25.49 -9.85 -23.90
C LYS A 109 -26.86 -9.89 -23.23
N GLN A 110 -27.40 -8.74 -22.83
CA GLN A 110 -28.71 -8.60 -22.19
C GLN A 110 -29.85 -8.40 -23.21
N LYS A 111 -29.54 -8.33 -24.50
CA LYS A 111 -30.50 -8.34 -25.61
C LYS A 111 -30.56 -9.73 -26.22
#